data_AF-N6V086-F1
#
_entry.id   AF-N6V086-F1
#
_cell.length_a   1.000
_cell.length_b   1.000
_cell.length_c   1.000
_cell.angle_alpha   90.00
_cell.angle_beta   90.00
_cell.angle_gamma   90.00
#
_symmetry.space_group_name_H-M   'P 1'
#
loop_
_entity.id
_entity.type
_entity.pdbx_description
1 polymer ?
#
loop_
_entity_poly.entity_id
_entity_poly.type
_entity_poly.pdbx_seq_one_letter_code
_entity_poly.pdbx_strand_id
1 'polypeptide(L)' 'MGKLKIYRVDATEFNKNVGDFIKKGEFLGYFKNKKVIANENGYICGISFDAENHCLNIIIEIR' A
#
# COMPACT_ATOMS: atom_id res chain seq x y z
N MET A 1 7.98 13.73 -12.97
CA MET A 1 7.64 13.22 -11.62
C MET A 1 6.56 12.18 -11.77
N GLY A 2 6.78 10.97 -11.25
CA GLY A 2 5.75 9.92 -11.24
C GLY A 2 4.58 10.30 -10.34
N LYS A 3 3.39 9.75 -10.60
CA LYS A 3 2.21 9.94 -9.76
C LYS A 3 2.34 9.06 -8.52
N LEU A 4 2.27 9.64 -7.33
CA LEU A 4 2.30 8.90 -6.07
C LEU A 4 0.88 8.59 -5.59
N LYS A 5 0.68 7.41 -5.02
CA LYS A 5 -0.59 6.99 -4.44
C LYS A 5 -0.36 6.33 -3.08
N ILE A 6 -1.22 6.67 -2.13
CA ILE A 6 -1.13 6.14 -0.76
C ILE A 6 -2.29 5.17 -0.55
N TYR A 7 -1.96 3.97 -0.11
CA TYR A 7 -2.92 2.97 0.37
C TYR A 7 -2.75 2.81 1.88
N ARG A 8 -3.86 2.64 2.60
CA ARG A 8 -3.85 2.33 4.03
C ARG A 8 -4.28 0.90 4.22
N VAL A 9 -3.53 0.13 5.00
CA VAL A 9 -3.86 -1.26 5.34
C VAL A 9 -3.53 -1.54 6.80
N ASP A 10 -4.18 -2.54 7.37
CA ASP A 10 -3.93 -3.01 8.72
C ASP A 10 -2.52 -3.63 8.79
N ALA A 11 -1.79 -3.33 9.85
CA ALA A 11 -0.35 -3.63 9.94
C ALA A 11 -0.03 -5.14 9.99
N THR A 12 -1.01 -5.97 10.32
CA THR A 12 -0.85 -7.40 10.54
C THR A 12 -0.77 -8.23 9.26
N GLU A 13 -1.12 -7.67 8.09
CA GLU A 13 -1.32 -8.46 6.87
C GLU A 13 -0.41 -8.05 5.70
N PHE A 14 0.36 -6.97 5.84
CA PHE A 14 1.21 -6.48 4.75
C PHE A 14 2.63 -7.06 4.81
N ASN A 15 2.97 -7.90 3.83
CA ASN A 15 4.25 -8.63 3.78
C ASN A 15 5.19 -8.17 2.64
N LYS A 16 5.05 -6.93 2.16
CA LYS A 16 5.90 -6.37 1.09
C LYS A 16 6.83 -5.29 1.60
N ASN A 17 7.89 -5.05 0.82
CA ASN A 17 8.96 -4.12 1.13
C ASN A 17 9.02 -2.96 0.14
N VAL A 18 9.75 -1.92 0.53
CA VAL A 18 10.12 -0.84 -0.40
C VAL A 18 10.96 -1.43 -1.54
N GLY A 19 10.62 -1.07 -2.78
CA GLY A 19 11.19 -1.59 -4.01
C GLY A 19 10.34 -2.69 -4.67
N ASP A 20 9.40 -3.30 -3.95
CA ASP A 20 8.53 -4.33 -4.54
C ASP A 20 7.56 -3.73 -5.55
N PHE A 21 7.36 -4.47 -6.65
CA PHE A 21 6.35 -4.14 -7.65
C PHE A 21 4.95 -4.59 -7.19
N ILE A 22 3.97 -3.76 -7.52
CA ILE A 22 2.54 -3.97 -7.29
C ILE A 22 1.82 -3.95 -8.63
N LYS A 23 1.01 -4.98 -8.88
CA LYS A 23 0.15 -5.05 -10.06
C LYS A 23 -1.24 -4.47 -9.76
N LYS A 24 -1.87 -3.90 -10.79
CA LYS A 24 -3.30 -3.58 -10.76
C LYS A 24 -4.10 -4.84 -10.46
N GLY A 25 -5.05 -4.72 -9.54
CA GLY A 25 -5.86 -5.83 -9.03
C GLY A 25 -5.20 -6.61 -7.89
N GLU A 26 -3.97 -6.28 -7.52
CA GLU A 26 -3.28 -6.97 -6.43
C GLU A 26 -3.86 -6.60 -5.07
N PHE A 27 -4.05 -7.61 -4.23
CA PHE A 27 -4.53 -7.45 -2.87
C PHE A 27 -3.40 -6.91 -1.98
N LEU A 28 -3.65 -5.78 -1.33
CA LEU A 28 -2.67 -5.13 -0.45
C LEU A 28 -2.92 -5.40 1.04
N GLY A 29 -4.13 -5.82 1.42
CA GLY A 29 -4.51 -6.02 2.81
C GLY A 29 -5.95 -5.56 3.07
N TYR A 30 -6.36 -5.56 4.33
CA TYR A 30 -7.61 -4.96 4.76
C TYR A 30 -7.38 -3.59 5.39
N PHE A 31 -8.40 -2.74 5.37
CA PHE A 31 -8.44 -1.52 6.16
C PHE A 31 -9.87 -1.35 6.67
N LYS A 32 -10.06 -1.34 7.99
CA LYS A 32 -11.39 -1.26 8.63
C LYS A 32 -12.36 -2.31 8.05
N ASN A 33 -11.91 -3.56 7.97
CA ASN A 33 -12.64 -4.72 7.42
C ASN A 33 -13.00 -4.63 5.93
N LYS A 34 -12.40 -3.71 5.16
CA LYS A 34 -12.59 -3.60 3.71
C LYS A 34 -11.32 -4.00 2.97
N LYS A 35 -11.46 -4.79 1.91
CA LYS A 35 -10.33 -5.16 1.05
C LYS A 35 -9.75 -3.93 0.36
N VAL A 36 -8.44 -3.80 0.41
CA VAL A 36 -7.68 -2.77 -0.28
C VAL A 36 -6.96 -3.43 -1.45
N ILE A 37 -7.26 -2.94 -2.65
CA ILE A 37 -6.76 -3.49 -3.90
C ILE A 37 -6.04 -2.36 -4.65
N ALA A 38 -4.88 -2.67 -5.20
CA ALA A 38 -4.13 -1.75 -6.04
C ALA A 38 -4.91 -1.47 -7.33
N ASN A 39 -5.19 -0.20 -7.61
CA ASN A 39 -5.94 0.19 -8.80
C ASN A 39 -5.06 0.35 -10.05
N GLU A 40 -3.75 0.47 -9.86
CA GLU A 40 -2.75 0.84 -10.86
C GLU A 40 -1.46 0.05 -10.58
N ASN A 41 -0.64 -0.15 -11.61
CA ASN A 41 0.68 -0.76 -11.47
C ASN A 41 1.66 0.25 -10.86
N GLY A 42 2.63 -0.22 -10.11
CA GLY A 42 3.65 0.68 -9.56
C GLY A 42 4.64 -0.02 -8.63
N TYR A 43 5.56 0.77 -8.09
CA TYR A 43 6.56 0.30 -7.13
C TYR A 43 6.32 0.92 -5.76
N ILE A 44 6.47 0.13 -4.71
CA ILE A 44 6.44 0.65 -3.34
C ILE A 44 7.70 1.49 -3.14
N CYS A 45 7.53 2.78 -2.85
CA CYS A 45 8.63 3.69 -2.56
C CYS A 45 8.71 4.09 -1.09
N GLY A 46 7.69 3.77 -0.30
CA GLY A 46 7.71 4.00 1.15
C GLY A 46 6.64 3.22 1.89
N ILE A 47 6.93 2.86 3.13
CA ILE A 47 6.00 2.25 4.07
C ILE A 47 6.17 2.98 5.40
N SER A 48 5.08 3.46 5.99
CA SER A 48 5.10 4.10 7.31
C SER A 48 3.95 3.62 8.17
N PHE A 49 4.17 3.53 9.48
CA PHE A 49 3.13 3.17 10.43
C PHE A 49 2.49 4.43 11.03
N ASP A 50 1.17 4.53 10.94
CA ASP A 50 0.35 5.53 11.59
C ASP A 50 -0.11 4.96 12.94
N ALA A 51 0.49 5.44 14.02
CA ALA A 51 0.21 4.97 15.37
C ALA A 51 -1.16 5.41 15.87
N GLU A 52 -1.72 6.52 15.39
CA GLU A 52 -3.03 7.01 15.81
C GLU A 52 -4.14 6.13 15.24
N ASN A 53 -4.00 5.73 13.98
CA ASN A 53 -4.97 4.89 13.27
C ASN A 53 -4.62 3.39 13.30
N HIS A 54 -3.49 3.02 13.92
CA HIS A 54 -2.95 1.65 13.95
C HIS A 54 -2.89 0.98 12.56
N CYS A 55 -2.46 1.71 11.53
CA CYS A 55 -2.42 1.23 10.15
C CYS A 55 -1.10 1.55 9.44
N LEU A 56 -0.76 0.79 8.40
CA LEU A 56 0.35 1.08 7.51
C LEU A 56 -0.11 1.95 6.34
N ASN A 57 0.66 3.00 6.05
CA ASN A 57 0.59 3.76 4.82
C ASN A 57 1.61 3.18 3.83
N ILE A 58 1.14 2.70 2.69
CA ILE A 58 1.95 2.19 1.59
C ILE A 58 1.96 3.25 0.50
N ILE A 59 3.13 3.79 0.20
CA ILE A 59 3.34 4.80 -0.83
C ILE A 59 3.83 4.09 -2.08
N ILE A 60 3.06 4.21 -3.16
CA ILE A 60 3.33 3.56 -4.45
C ILE A 60 3.54 4.65 -5.51
N GLU A 61 4.67 4.56 -6.22
CA GLU A 61 4.90 5.32 -7.45
C GLU A 61 4.29 4.57 -8.65
N ILE A 62 3.27 5.18 -9.25
CA ILE A 62 2.54 4.60 -10.39
C ILE A 62 3.38 4.65 -11.67
N ARG A 63 3.32 3.56 -12.44
CA ARG A 63 4.02 3.38 -13.72
C ARG A 63 3.06 2.97 -14.83
#